data_AF-A0A920SDN0-F1
#
_entry.id   AF-A0A920SDN0-F1
#
_cell.length_a   1.000
_cell.length_b   1.000
_cell.length_c   1.000
_cell.angle_alpha   90.00
_cell.angle_beta   90.00
_cell.angle_gamma   90.00
#
_symmetry.space_group_name_H-M   'P 1'
#
loop_
_entity.id
_entity.type
_entity.pdbx_description
1 polymer ?
#
loop_
_entity_poly.entity_id
_entity_poly.type
_entity_poly.pdbx_seq_one_letter_code
_entity_poly.pdbx_strand_id
1 'polypeptide(L)'
;MGLRFSAKGSKHKNDIQVQTLTSGPAGHEADEIRVGCRLEFPLGCGELTITANDPNVQPKLDYKFLIDQSDKERLREAVRECARLFEDPEFNDLIEARIEPTDEQLASINC
;
A
#
# COMPACT_ATOMS: atom_id res chain seq x y z
N MET A 1 5.55 -8.89 -12.75
CA MET A 1 5.88 -7.58 -13.36
C MET A 1 5.05 -6.53 -12.63
N GLY A 2 5.61 -5.39 -12.24
CA GLY A 2 4.87 -4.33 -11.53
C GLY A 2 5.58 -2.98 -11.65
N LEU A 3 4.82 -1.89 -11.65
CA LEU A 3 5.34 -0.53 -11.67
C LEU A 3 6.12 -0.29 -10.37
N ARG A 4 7.25 0.42 -10.45
CA ARG A 4 8.06 0.78 -9.29
C ARG A 4 8.53 2.22 -9.40
N PHE A 5 8.57 2.91 -8.27
CA PHE A 5 9.13 4.25 -8.17
C PHE A 5 9.73 4.46 -6.79
N SER A 6 10.44 5.58 -6.63
CA SER A 6 11.03 5.97 -5.35
C SER A 6 10.17 7.06 -4.72
N ALA A 7 9.74 6.86 -3.47
CA ALA A 7 9.02 7.90 -2.73
C ALA A 7 9.93 9.12 -2.49
N LYS A 8 9.34 10.31 -2.40
CA LYS A 8 10.06 11.57 -2.22
C LYS A 8 10.87 11.53 -0.94
N GLY A 9 12.15 11.89 -1.05
CA GLY A 9 13.07 11.88 0.08
C GLY A 9 13.55 10.49 0.50
N SER A 10 13.11 9.42 -0.17
CA SER A 10 13.64 8.09 0.08
C SER A 10 15.11 7.98 -0.32
N LYS A 11 15.87 7.26 0.49
CA LYS A 11 17.28 6.89 0.20
C LYS A 11 17.38 5.62 -0.64
N HIS A 12 16.28 4.89 -0.78
CA HIS A 12 16.20 3.63 -1.51
C HIS A 12 15.58 3.88 -2.88
N LYS A 13 16.20 3.33 -3.93
CA LYS A 13 15.60 3.32 -5.26
C LYS A 13 14.51 2.26 -5.33
N ASN A 14 13.40 2.59 -5.96
CA ASN A 14 12.28 1.66 -6.20
C ASN A 14 11.71 1.08 -4.91
N ASP A 15 11.58 1.93 -3.88
CA ASP A 15 11.10 1.52 -2.56
C ASP A 15 9.57 1.46 -2.46
N ILE A 16 8.87 1.78 -3.55
CA ILE A 16 7.45 1.51 -3.73
C ILE A 16 7.26 0.59 -4.94
N GLN A 17 6.48 -0.47 -4.73
CA GLN A 17 5.96 -1.31 -5.80
C GLN A 17 4.45 -1.15 -5.91
N VAL A 18 3.96 -0.90 -7.12
CA VAL A 18 2.53 -0.88 -7.46
C VAL A 18 2.21 -2.14 -8.25
N GLN A 19 1.19 -2.86 -7.80
CA GLN A 19 0.78 -4.11 -8.44
C GLN A 19 -0.74 -4.21 -8.50
N THR A 20 -1.24 -4.76 -9.61
CA THR A 20 -2.64 -5.16 -9.73
C THR A 20 -2.98 -6.25 -8.72
N LEU A 21 -4.14 -6.13 -8.09
CA LEU A 21 -4.66 -7.11 -7.14
C LEU A 21 -5.67 -8.00 -7.86
N THR A 22 -5.49 -9.32 -7.75
CA THR A 22 -6.35 -10.32 -8.40
C THR A 22 -7.49 -10.79 -7.51
N SER A 23 -7.69 -10.17 -6.34
CA SER A 23 -8.77 -10.50 -5.41
C SER A 23 -9.52 -9.23 -5.01
N GLY A 24 -10.85 -9.33 -5.02
CA GLY A 24 -11.79 -8.32 -4.55
C GLY A 24 -12.77 -8.92 -3.53
N PRO A 25 -13.62 -8.10 -2.89
CA PRO A 25 -14.74 -8.57 -2.08
C PRO A 25 -15.61 -9.54 -2.89
N ALA A 26 -16.18 -10.53 -2.21
CA ALA A 26 -17.09 -11.48 -2.86
C ALA A 26 -18.22 -10.73 -3.58
N GLY A 27 -18.41 -11.02 -4.87
CA GLY A 27 -19.42 -10.37 -5.71
C GLY A 27 -18.95 -9.16 -6.53
N HIS A 28 -17.69 -8.73 -6.38
CA HIS A 28 -17.10 -7.58 -7.10
C HIS A 28 -15.93 -8.00 -8.02
N GLU A 29 -16.05 -9.15 -8.68
CA GLU A 29 -14.90 -9.78 -9.35
C GLU A 29 -14.61 -9.28 -10.78
N ALA A 30 -15.51 -8.52 -11.41
CA ALA A 30 -15.43 -8.28 -12.86
C ALA A 30 -15.26 -6.82 -13.33
N ASP A 31 -15.71 -5.82 -12.56
CA ASP A 31 -15.86 -4.44 -13.09
C ASP A 31 -14.88 -3.42 -12.49
N GLU A 32 -13.90 -3.87 -11.70
CA GLU A 32 -13.03 -2.98 -10.93
C GLU A 32 -11.54 -3.26 -11.17
N ILE A 33 -10.77 -2.21 -11.42
CA ILE A 33 -9.31 -2.28 -11.43
C ILE A 33 -8.81 -1.97 -10.03
N ARG A 34 -8.16 -2.95 -9.40
CA ARG A 34 -7.57 -2.80 -8.06
C ARG A 34 -6.06 -2.79 -8.16
N VAL A 35 -5.43 -1.79 -7.57
CA VAL A 35 -3.97 -1.74 -7.40
C VAL A 35 -3.61 -1.58 -5.93
N GLY A 36 -2.53 -2.24 -5.51
CA GLY A 36 -1.95 -2.10 -4.19
C GLY A 36 -0.60 -1.41 -4.26
N CYS A 37 -0.32 -0.54 -3.29
CA CYS A 37 0.99 0.02 -3.03
C CYS A 37 1.70 -0.82 -1.96
N ARG A 38 2.89 -1.33 -2.28
CA ARG A 38 3.74 -2.06 -1.35
C ARG A 38 4.98 -1.24 -1.04
N LEU A 39 5.25 -1.08 0.26
CA LEU A 39 6.50 -0.52 0.74
C LEU A 39 7.59 -1.59 0.72
N GLU A 40 8.69 -1.27 0.06
CA GLU A 40 9.94 -2.00 0.11
C GLU A 40 10.91 -1.25 1.03
N PHE A 41 11.78 -1.98 1.73
CA PHE A 41 12.71 -1.42 2.70
C PHE A 41 12.02 -0.55 3.78
N PRO A 42 11.10 -1.14 4.57
CA PRO A 42 10.54 -0.45 5.73
C PRO A 42 11.65 -0.17 6.76
N LEU A 43 11.57 0.98 7.42
CA LEU A 43 12.43 1.30 8.57
C LEU A 43 11.87 0.72 9.87
N GLY A 44 10.55 0.60 9.97
CA GLY A 44 9.86 -0.02 11.08
C GLY A 44 10.14 -1.53 11.17
N CYS A 45 10.15 -2.04 12.39
CA CYS A 45 10.30 -3.47 12.66
C CYS A 45 9.25 -3.95 13.68
N GLY A 46 8.85 -5.20 13.51
CA GLY A 46 7.97 -5.89 14.45
C GLY A 46 8.73 -6.59 15.58
N GLU A 47 7.98 -7.31 16.40
CA GLU A 47 8.47 -8.11 17.51
C GLU A 47 7.86 -9.51 17.44
N LEU A 48 8.68 -10.52 17.74
CA LEU A 48 8.26 -11.91 17.89
C LEU A 48 8.54 -12.33 19.33
N THR A 49 7.50 -12.78 20.03
CA THR A 49 7.61 -13.24 21.41
C THR A 49 7.21 -14.71 21.50
N ILE A 50 8.10 -15.54 22.03
CA ILE A 50 7.78 -16.93 22.39
C ILE A 50 6.88 -16.89 23.63
N THR A 51 5.67 -17.42 23.50
CA THR A 51 4.64 -17.38 24.55
C THR A 51 4.58 -18.65 25.39
N ALA A 52 5.18 -19.74 24.92
CA ALA A 52 5.23 -21.03 25.58
C ALA A 52 6.50 -21.81 25.21
N ASN A 53 6.89 -22.77 26.05
CA ASN A 53 8.01 -23.69 25.77
C ASN A 53 7.60 -24.91 24.91
N ASP A 54 6.42 -24.88 24.29
CA ASP A 54 5.94 -25.88 23.34
C ASP A 54 6.08 -25.33 21.91
N PRO A 55 6.90 -25.94 21.04
CA PRO A 55 7.12 -25.46 19.68
C PRO A 55 5.87 -25.54 18.78
N ASN A 56 4.82 -26.25 19.20
CA ASN A 56 3.55 -26.30 18.49
C ASN A 56 2.65 -25.09 18.81
N VAL A 57 2.99 -24.30 19.82
CA VAL A 57 2.25 -23.08 20.16
C VAL A 57 2.79 -21.93 19.31
N GLN A 58 1.90 -21.29 18.55
CA GLN A 58 2.26 -20.16 17.71
C GLN A 58 2.79 -18.99 18.56
N PRO A 59 3.95 -18.40 18.20
CA PRO A 59 4.47 -17.23 18.90
C PRO A 59 3.57 -16.01 18.66
N LYS A 60 3.64 -15.02 19.56
CA LYS A 60 3.00 -13.73 19.34
C LYS A 60 3.80 -12.96 18.30
N LEU A 61 3.14 -12.58 17.20
CA LEU A 61 3.69 -11.68 16.18
C LEU A 61 3.05 -10.31 16.35
N ASP A 62 3.84 -9.33 16.75
CA ASP A 62 3.45 -7.93 16.77
C ASP A 62 4.20 -7.20 15.66
N TYR A 63 3.56 -7.05 14.50
CA TYR A 63 4.22 -6.52 13.30
C TYR A 63 4.61 -5.04 13.39
N LYS A 64 3.98 -4.28 14.31
CA LYS A 64 4.21 -2.84 14.49
C LYS A 64 4.25 -2.06 13.16
N PHE A 65 3.41 -2.46 12.20
CA PHE A 65 3.35 -1.81 10.90
C PHE A 65 3.01 -0.34 11.05
N LEU A 66 3.67 0.50 10.25
CA LEU A 66 3.42 1.93 10.18
C LEU A 66 3.69 2.65 11.52
N ILE A 67 4.45 2.08 12.47
CA ILE A 67 4.88 2.85 13.64
C ILE A 67 5.91 3.91 13.24
N ASP A 68 6.86 3.54 12.38
CA ASP A 68 7.84 4.48 11.82
C ASP A 68 7.15 5.52 10.92
N GLN A 69 7.47 6.79 11.15
CA GLN A 69 6.84 7.90 10.44
C GLN A 69 7.25 7.95 8.97
N SER A 70 8.49 7.55 8.64
CA SER A 70 8.95 7.51 7.24
C SER A 70 8.18 6.46 6.45
N ASP A 71 7.92 5.29 7.03
CA ASP A 71 7.14 4.23 6.37
C ASP A 71 5.70 4.66 6.09
N LYS A 72 5.08 5.34 7.06
CA LYS A 72 3.77 5.98 6.87
C LYS A 72 3.82 6.97 5.72
N GLU A 73 4.70 7.95 5.76
CA GLU A 73 4.77 9.03 4.78
C GLU A 73 5.00 8.52 3.37
N ARG A 74 5.89 7.54 3.20
CA ARG A 74 6.17 6.93 1.89
C ARG A 74 4.98 6.17 1.32
N LEU A 75 4.23 5.42 2.14
CA LEU A 75 3.02 4.74 1.69
C LEU A 75 1.87 5.72 1.39
N ARG A 76 1.76 6.77 2.18
CA ARG A 76 0.79 7.85 1.98
C ARG A 76 1.02 8.58 0.66
N GLU A 77 2.27 8.89 0.36
CA GLU A 77 2.67 9.41 -0.94
C GLU A 77 2.35 8.40 -2.05
N ALA A 78 2.68 7.12 -1.86
CA ALA A 78 2.45 6.10 -2.86
C ALA A 78 0.99 6.01 -3.30
N VAL A 79 0.05 6.08 -2.36
CA VAL A 79 -1.39 6.09 -2.63
C VAL A 79 -1.78 7.30 -3.48
N ARG A 80 -1.24 8.50 -3.18
CA ARG A 80 -1.54 9.72 -3.95
C ARG A 80 -0.96 9.68 -5.37
N GLU A 81 0.27 9.19 -5.51
CA GLU A 81 0.91 9.04 -6.82
C GLU A 81 0.12 8.04 -7.69
N CYS A 82 -0.35 6.93 -7.11
CA CYS A 82 -1.21 5.99 -7.82
C CYS A 82 -2.56 6.62 -8.19
N ALA A 83 -3.20 7.33 -7.27
CA ALA A 83 -4.46 8.02 -7.52
C ALA A 83 -4.32 9.01 -8.69
N ARG A 84 -3.24 9.79 -8.71
CA ARG A 84 -2.94 10.74 -9.79
C ARG A 84 -2.62 10.07 -11.11
N LEU A 85 -1.91 8.93 -11.10
CA LEU A 85 -1.60 8.18 -12.32
C LEU A 85 -2.88 7.79 -13.07
N PHE A 86 -3.91 7.32 -12.36
CA PHE A 86 -5.17 6.92 -12.96
C PHE A 86 -6.13 8.09 -13.26
N GLU A 87 -5.80 9.31 -12.85
CA GLU A 87 -6.47 10.54 -13.28
C GLU A 87 -5.90 11.10 -14.59
N ASP A 88 -4.83 10.51 -15.13
CA ASP A 88 -4.27 10.95 -16.41
C ASP A 88 -5.32 10.77 -17.54
N PRO A 89 -5.51 11.78 -18.41
CA PRO A 89 -6.48 11.72 -19.49
C PRO A 89 -6.34 10.51 -20.42
N GLU A 90 -5.15 9.90 -20.52
CA GLU A 90 -4.95 8.66 -21.29
C GLU A 90 -5.78 7.48 -20.76
N PHE A 91 -6.26 7.53 -19.51
CA PHE A 91 -7.13 6.51 -18.93
C PHE A 91 -8.64 6.78 -19.09
N ASN A 92 -9.06 7.94 -19.61
CA ASN A 92 -10.48 8.33 -19.66
C ASN A 92 -11.35 7.36 -20.48
N ASP A 93 -10.79 6.70 -21.49
CA ASP A 93 -11.51 5.71 -22.30
C ASP A 93 -11.60 4.31 -21.63
N LEU A 94 -10.86 4.10 -20.54
CA LEU A 94 -10.69 2.81 -19.85
C LEU A 94 -11.28 2.79 -18.45
N ILE A 95 -11.24 3.93 -17.75
CA ILE A 95 -11.62 4.07 -16.34
C ILE A 95 -12.73 5.11 -16.24
N GLU A 96 -13.91 4.69 -15.80
CA GLU A 96 -15.05 5.60 -15.59
C GLU A 96 -14.80 6.56 -14.42
N ALA A 97 -14.38 6.02 -13.27
CA ALA A 97 -14.10 6.82 -12.07
C ALA A 97 -13.21 6.05 -11.08
N ARG A 98 -12.53 6.79 -10.19
CA ARG A 98 -11.92 6.22 -8.97
C ARG A 98 -13.01 5.87 -7.97
N ILE A 99 -13.03 4.62 -7.50
CA ILE A 99 -13.95 4.14 -6.46
C ILE A 99 -13.43 4.52 -5.07
N GLU A 100 -12.16 4.20 -4.77
CA GLU A 100 -11.47 4.48 -3.51
C GLU A 100 -9.97 4.71 -3.78
N PRO A 101 -9.26 5.47 -2.94
CA PRO A 101 -9.79 6.32 -1.88
C PRO A 101 -10.52 7.56 -2.43
N THR A 102 -11.44 8.12 -1.64
CA THR A 102 -12.13 9.39 -1.95
C THR A 102 -11.18 10.60 -1.84
N ASP A 103 -11.57 11.74 -2.41
CA ASP A 103 -10.79 12.98 -2.31
C ASP A 103 -10.58 13.43 -0.86
N GLU A 104 -11.60 13.25 -0.02
CA GLU A 104 -11.52 13.55 1.42
C GLU A 104 -10.49 12.65 2.12
N GLN A 105 -10.49 11.35 1.82
CA GLN A 105 -9.50 10.42 2.36
C GLN A 105 -8.09 10.75 1.85
N LEU A 106 -7.93 11.09 0.57
CA LEU A 106 -6.65 11.53 0.00
C LEU A 106 -6.12 12.81 0.68
N ALA A 107 -7.02 13.72 1.04
CA ALA A 107 -6.72 14.92 1.79
C ALA A 107 -6.37 14.62 3.26
N SER A 108 -7.08 13.70 3.91
CA SER A 108 -6.86 13.34 5.32
C SER A 108 -5.58 12.54 5.55
N ILE A 109 -5.01 11.95 4.50
CA ILE A 109 -3.69 11.32 4.53
C ILE A 109 -2.57 12.33 4.93
N ASN A 110 -2.85 13.65 5.00
CA ASN A 110 -1.93 14.68 5.50
C ASN A 110 -1.86 14.83 7.02
N CYS A 111 -2.80 14.28 7.79
CA CYS A 111 -2.84 14.36 9.26
C CYS A 111 -2.12 13.18 9.92
#